data_AF-A0A926Y9Y4-F1
#
_entry.id   AF-A0A926Y9Y4-F1
#
_cell.length_a   1.000
_cell.length_b   1.000
_cell.length_c   1.000
_cell.angle_alpha   90.00
_cell.angle_beta   90.00
_cell.angle_gamma   90.00
#
_symmetry.space_group_name_H-M   'P 1'
#
loop_
_entity.id
_entity.type
_entity.pdbx_description
1 polymer ?
#
loop_
_entity_poly.entity_id
_entity_poly.type
_entity_poly.pdbx_seq_one_letter_code
_entity_poly.pdbx_strand_id
1 'polypeptide(L)'
;MTPDDLLQQGLEQYQSRQLEAALQSWQQALSLYRTRQNLQGEGAALGNLGAAYQLLGDLPQAIACFSQHLSISQQIPDTKGQANALGNLGNAYYALGDDAKAIEYYLQRLAIVRELRDRQAEGQTLGNLGAAYYYLEEYTKAIEACTQQQAIALELQDNRLRIAAVKNLRLAYTSLGNLTQAKDYQQQQILIAREMLLAGSSDDFTNIAQLVGLDPFEDLAGANLSQVNLTRCALRGADLHGADLSGTNLSFAELKNANLVYANLDGADLTFADLSRVNLSGANLEEACLINANLRDAILVGTNFSRADLRTKMPRADLSGANLSRANLTSAYLPKANLSKADLSGAGLNDADMSGVNLHCANLKNAELKRTDFSGANVENALFGAGIGLSQSMKVELKQRGGIFEEG
;
A
#
# COMPACT_ATOMS: atom_id res chain seq x y z
N MET A 1 9.84 5.69 49.46
CA MET A 1 9.19 5.11 48.28
C MET A 1 9.02 3.61 48.52
N THR A 2 7.83 3.06 48.30
CA THR A 2 7.57 1.62 48.40
C THR A 2 8.11 0.90 47.15
N PRO A 3 8.34 -0.43 47.18
CA PRO A 3 8.71 -1.17 45.97
C PRO A 3 7.65 -1.08 44.87
N ASP A 4 6.35 -0.98 45.22
CA ASP A 4 5.27 -0.83 44.25
C ASP A 4 5.32 0.56 43.59
N ASP A 5 5.64 1.62 44.34
CA ASP A 5 5.86 2.96 43.78
C ASP A 5 7.02 2.97 42.77
N LEU A 6 8.12 2.27 43.10
CA LEU A 6 9.28 2.11 42.21
C LEU A 6 8.94 1.31 40.95
N LEU A 7 8.13 0.26 41.10
CA LEU A 7 7.67 -0.56 39.98
C LEU A 7 6.85 0.28 39.00
N GLN A 8 5.93 1.10 39.52
CA GLN A 8 5.09 2.00 38.72
C GLN A 8 5.90 3.16 38.10
N GLN A 9 6.82 3.77 38.86
CA GLN A 9 7.71 4.80 38.34
C GLN A 9 8.54 4.28 37.16
N GLY A 10 9.09 3.07 37.26
CA GLY A 10 9.83 2.46 36.16
C GLY A 10 8.95 2.24 34.92
N LEU A 11 7.67 1.92 35.09
CA LEU A 11 6.73 1.77 33.98
C LEU A 11 6.48 3.12 33.27
N GLU A 12 6.30 4.20 34.02
CA GLU A 12 6.15 5.55 33.47
C GLU A 12 7.40 6.02 32.72
N GLN A 13 8.58 5.74 33.27
CA GLN A 13 9.87 6.02 32.62
C GLN A 13 10.03 5.23 31.33
N TYR A 14 9.68 3.94 31.33
CA TYR A 14 9.72 3.07 30.16
C TYR A 14 8.80 3.57 29.05
N GLN A 15 7.56 3.95 29.39
CA GLN A 15 6.61 4.56 28.46
C GLN A 15 7.13 5.88 27.89
N SER A 16 7.86 6.64 28.70
CA SER A 16 8.53 7.89 28.31
C SER A 16 9.88 7.69 27.61
N ARG A 17 10.25 6.44 27.26
CA ARG A 17 11.52 6.06 26.61
C ARG A 17 12.78 6.38 27.42
N GLN A 18 12.66 6.57 28.73
CA GLN A 18 13.79 6.75 29.66
C GLN A 18 14.25 5.39 30.18
N LEU A 19 14.85 4.57 29.31
CA LEU A 19 15.11 3.15 29.59
C LEU A 19 16.10 2.94 30.75
N GLU A 20 17.16 3.76 30.83
CA GLU A 20 18.15 3.66 31.92
C GLU A 20 17.53 4.01 33.27
N ALA A 21 16.64 5.00 33.31
CA ALA A 21 15.92 5.37 34.53
C ALA A 21 14.94 4.26 34.95
N ALA A 22 14.21 3.68 33.99
CA ALA A 22 13.30 2.56 34.23
C ALA A 22 14.06 1.35 34.80
N LEU A 23 15.22 1.01 34.24
CA LEU A 23 16.08 -0.05 34.75
C LEU A 23 16.49 0.21 36.20
N GLN A 24 16.91 1.43 36.54
CA GLN A 24 17.29 1.78 37.92
C GLN A 24 16.11 1.62 38.90
N SER A 25 14.94 2.14 38.55
CA SER A 25 13.72 2.04 39.36
C SER A 25 13.33 0.59 39.59
N TRP A 26 13.34 -0.24 38.54
CA TRP A 26 12.99 -1.66 38.65
C TRP A 26 14.05 -2.51 39.35
N GLN A 27 15.34 -2.19 39.23
CA GLN A 27 16.40 -2.85 40.03
C GLN A 27 16.24 -2.56 41.53
N GLN A 28 15.88 -1.32 41.88
CA GLN A 28 15.60 -0.95 43.28
C GLN A 28 14.34 -1.67 43.79
N ALA A 29 13.25 -1.69 43.00
CA ALA A 29 12.04 -2.43 43.33
C ALA A 29 12.35 -3.92 43.57
N LEU A 30 13.12 -4.54 42.66
CA LEU A 30 13.55 -5.93 42.75
C LEU A 30 14.27 -6.23 44.07
N SER A 31 15.22 -5.37 44.46
CA SER A 31 15.98 -5.53 45.71
C SER A 31 15.09 -5.51 46.96
N LEU A 32 14.07 -4.63 46.95
CA LEU A 32 13.11 -4.49 48.04
C LEU A 32 12.12 -5.65 48.08
N TYR A 33 11.63 -6.13 46.93
CA TYR A 33 10.76 -7.30 46.89
C TYR A 33 11.49 -8.56 47.39
N ARG A 34 12.75 -8.76 47.00
CA ARG A 34 13.61 -9.84 47.52
C ARG A 34 13.77 -9.77 49.04
N THR A 35 14.07 -8.58 49.56
CA THR A 35 14.22 -8.35 51.01
C THR A 35 12.93 -8.69 51.77
N ARG A 36 11.79 -8.41 51.15
CA ARG A 36 10.45 -8.68 51.71
C ARG A 36 9.92 -10.09 51.39
N GLN A 37 10.69 -10.90 50.67
CA GLN A 37 10.29 -12.23 50.18
C GLN A 37 8.96 -12.21 49.39
N ASN A 38 8.68 -11.10 48.70
CA ASN A 38 7.49 -10.97 47.85
C ASN A 38 7.82 -11.49 46.45
N LEU A 39 7.56 -12.78 46.23
CA LEU A 39 7.81 -13.46 44.96
C LEU A 39 7.01 -12.84 43.80
N GLN A 40 5.76 -12.43 44.03
CA GLN A 40 4.93 -11.84 42.97
C GLN A 40 5.52 -10.51 42.47
N GLY A 41 5.94 -9.64 43.38
CA GLY A 41 6.61 -8.38 43.03
C GLY A 41 7.99 -8.61 42.41
N GLU A 42 8.74 -9.61 42.89
CA GLU A 42 10.03 -10.00 42.31
C GLU A 42 9.88 -10.42 40.84
N GLY A 43 8.92 -11.29 40.54
CA GLY A 43 8.61 -11.72 39.18
C GLY A 43 8.21 -10.55 38.27
N ALA A 44 7.34 -9.65 38.74
CA ALA A 44 6.93 -8.47 38.00
C ALA A 44 8.11 -7.54 37.67
N ALA A 45 8.98 -7.26 38.64
CA ALA A 45 10.17 -6.44 38.43
C ALA A 45 11.14 -7.10 37.43
N LEU A 46 11.36 -8.42 37.52
CA LEU A 46 12.19 -9.16 36.57
C LEU A 46 11.61 -9.16 35.16
N GLY A 47 10.29 -9.34 35.00
CA GLY A 47 9.63 -9.25 33.70
C GLY A 47 9.82 -7.88 33.05
N ASN A 48 9.69 -6.80 33.83
CA ASN A 48 9.89 -5.44 33.34
C ASN A 48 11.36 -5.15 32.99
N LEU A 49 12.31 -5.56 33.84
CA LEU A 49 13.74 -5.46 33.57
C LEU A 49 14.12 -6.19 32.28
N GLY A 50 13.60 -7.41 32.10
CA GLY A 50 13.86 -8.19 30.90
C GLY A 50 13.37 -7.48 29.63
N ALA A 51 12.18 -6.89 29.66
CA ALA A 51 11.65 -6.12 28.53
C ALA A 51 12.50 -4.88 28.22
N ALA A 52 12.99 -4.16 29.23
CA ALA A 52 13.91 -3.04 29.03
C ALA A 52 15.26 -3.46 28.45
N TYR A 53 15.87 -4.53 28.97
CA TYR A 53 17.12 -5.06 28.41
C TYR A 53 16.95 -5.50 26.95
N GLN A 54 15.82 -6.14 26.61
CA GLN A 54 15.52 -6.54 25.25
C GLN A 54 15.41 -5.32 24.31
N LEU A 55 14.77 -4.22 24.75
CA LEU A 55 14.72 -2.97 23.96
C LEU A 55 16.09 -2.30 23.78
N LEU A 56 17.00 -2.47 24.74
CA LEU A 56 18.38 -1.99 24.67
C LEU A 56 19.29 -2.91 23.84
N GLY A 57 18.80 -4.07 23.40
CA GLY A 57 19.57 -5.07 22.66
C GLY A 57 20.43 -6.00 23.55
N ASP A 58 20.36 -5.89 24.87
CA ASP A 58 21.03 -6.80 25.80
C ASP A 58 20.19 -8.07 26.02
N LEU A 59 20.17 -8.90 24.98
CA LEU A 59 19.42 -10.17 24.95
C LEU A 59 19.86 -11.14 26.06
N PRO A 60 21.16 -11.30 26.40
CA PRO A 60 21.59 -12.14 27.51
C PRO A 60 20.98 -11.74 28.86
N GLN A 61 20.99 -10.43 29.20
CA GLN A 61 20.37 -9.96 30.44
C GLN A 61 18.84 -10.11 30.42
N ALA A 62 18.22 -9.86 29.27
CA ALA A 62 16.78 -10.07 29.09
C ALA A 62 16.38 -11.53 29.40
N ILE A 63 17.10 -12.50 28.81
CA ILE A 63 16.88 -13.94 29.04
C ILE A 63 17.10 -14.32 30.50
N ALA A 64 18.13 -13.78 31.14
CA ALA A 64 18.41 -14.04 32.55
C ALA A 64 17.26 -13.55 33.45
N CYS A 65 16.72 -12.36 33.16
CA CYS A 65 15.57 -11.82 33.89
C CYS A 65 14.30 -12.64 33.65
N PHE A 66 13.98 -12.96 32.38
CA PHE A 66 12.78 -13.73 32.05
C PHE A 66 12.84 -15.17 32.58
N SER A 67 14.03 -15.78 32.63
CA SER A 67 14.24 -17.12 33.20
C SER A 67 14.02 -17.12 34.72
N GLN A 68 14.50 -16.09 35.44
CA GLN A 68 14.19 -15.92 36.85
C GLN A 68 12.71 -15.66 37.09
N HIS A 69 12.07 -14.82 36.27
CA HIS A 69 10.63 -14.59 36.32
C HIS A 69 9.84 -15.90 36.13
N LEU A 70 10.19 -16.72 35.13
CA LEU A 70 9.57 -18.03 34.90
C LEU A 70 9.72 -18.95 36.12
N SER A 71 10.94 -19.05 36.67
CA SER A 71 11.21 -19.87 37.85
C SER A 71 10.38 -19.43 39.06
N ILE A 72 10.18 -18.12 39.24
CA ILE A 72 9.36 -17.59 40.33
C ILE A 72 7.88 -17.88 40.09
N SER A 73 7.37 -17.61 38.89
CA SER A 73 5.97 -17.86 38.56
C SER A 73 5.59 -19.35 38.61
N GLN A 74 6.57 -20.27 38.50
CA GLN A 74 6.37 -21.71 38.74
C GLN A 74 6.32 -22.09 40.24
N GLN A 75 6.91 -21.30 41.12
CA GLN A 75 6.89 -21.53 42.58
C GLN A 75 5.59 -21.05 43.24
N ILE A 76 4.85 -20.17 42.57
CA ILE A 76 3.58 -19.60 43.05
C ILE A 76 2.45 -19.99 42.09
N PRO A 77 1.18 -19.89 42.50
CA PRO A 77 0.03 -20.16 41.61
C PRO A 77 -0.21 -18.99 40.63
N ASP A 78 0.81 -18.61 39.83
CA ASP A 78 0.75 -17.53 38.85
C ASP A 78 0.90 -18.05 37.42
N THR A 79 -0.11 -18.79 36.96
CA THR A 79 -0.16 -19.36 35.61
C THR A 79 -0.06 -18.29 34.52
N LYS A 80 -0.58 -17.08 34.77
CA LYS A 80 -0.49 -15.95 33.82
C LYS A 80 0.93 -15.41 33.73
N GLY A 81 1.62 -15.25 34.85
CA GLY A 81 3.05 -14.89 34.88
C GLY A 81 3.92 -15.91 34.17
N GLN A 82 3.65 -17.22 34.35
CA GLN A 82 4.35 -18.28 33.61
C GLN A 82 4.20 -18.12 32.10
N ALA A 83 2.96 -17.96 31.60
CA ALA A 83 2.70 -17.75 30.18
C ALA A 83 3.42 -16.50 29.63
N ASN A 84 3.43 -15.40 30.39
CA ASN A 84 4.12 -14.17 30.02
C ASN A 84 5.64 -14.35 29.96
N ALA A 85 6.23 -14.99 30.97
CA ALA A 85 7.67 -15.26 31.02
C ALA A 85 8.12 -16.15 29.86
N LEU A 86 7.35 -17.22 29.56
CA LEU A 86 7.60 -18.10 28.41
C LEU A 86 7.52 -17.35 27.08
N GLY A 87 6.51 -16.50 26.91
CA GLY A 87 6.38 -15.68 25.70
C GLY A 87 7.55 -14.72 25.50
N ASN A 88 8.02 -14.10 26.58
CA ASN A 88 9.16 -13.20 26.56
C ASN A 88 10.48 -13.94 26.30
N LEU A 89 10.68 -15.13 26.88
CA LEU A 89 11.81 -16.00 26.55
C LEU A 89 11.80 -16.38 25.07
N GLY A 90 10.64 -16.80 24.55
CA GLY A 90 10.48 -17.11 23.13
C GLY A 90 10.87 -15.93 22.24
N ASN A 91 10.39 -14.73 22.55
CA ASN A 91 10.74 -13.51 21.82
C ASN A 91 12.24 -13.20 21.90
N ALA A 92 12.87 -13.38 23.06
CA ALA A 92 14.30 -13.10 23.25
C ALA A 92 15.20 -14.10 22.50
N TYR A 93 14.85 -15.39 22.48
CA TYR A 93 15.58 -16.39 21.69
C TYR A 93 15.37 -16.21 20.19
N TYR A 94 14.15 -15.85 19.77
CA TYR A 94 13.87 -15.50 18.37
C TYR A 94 14.72 -14.29 17.93
N ALA A 95 14.84 -13.26 18.78
CA ALA A 95 15.72 -12.12 18.50
C ALA A 95 17.22 -12.46 18.47
N LEU A 96 17.64 -13.53 19.16
CA LEU A 96 19.01 -14.07 19.07
C LEU A 96 19.25 -14.92 17.81
N GLY A 97 18.21 -15.27 17.06
CA GLY A 97 18.28 -16.21 15.94
C GLY A 97 18.31 -17.68 16.37
N ASP A 98 17.97 -17.99 17.62
CA ASP A 98 17.78 -19.36 18.10
C ASP A 98 16.29 -19.73 18.01
N ASP A 99 15.83 -19.92 16.77
CA ASP A 99 14.42 -20.17 16.45
C ASP A 99 13.90 -21.48 17.07
N ALA A 100 14.76 -22.51 17.16
CA ALA A 100 14.41 -23.79 17.77
C ALA A 100 14.03 -23.61 19.24
N LYS A 101 14.85 -22.86 19.99
CA LYS A 101 14.56 -22.57 21.40
C LYS A 101 13.39 -21.62 21.58
N ALA A 102 13.20 -20.68 20.65
CA ALA A 102 12.01 -19.84 20.63
C ALA A 102 10.72 -20.67 20.53
N ILE A 103 10.70 -21.64 19.60
CA ILE A 103 9.58 -22.56 19.40
C ILE A 103 9.28 -23.36 20.67
N GLU A 104 10.29 -23.90 21.35
CA GLU A 104 10.10 -24.64 22.62
C GLU A 104 9.33 -23.79 23.66
N TYR A 105 9.74 -22.54 23.86
CA TYR A 105 9.07 -21.64 24.81
C TYR A 105 7.68 -21.22 24.33
N TYR A 106 7.50 -20.95 23.03
CA TYR A 106 6.18 -20.62 22.50
C TYR A 106 5.20 -21.79 22.59
N LEU A 107 5.63 -23.04 22.39
CA LEU A 107 4.77 -24.22 22.56
C LEU A 107 4.31 -24.39 24.02
N GLN A 108 5.22 -24.16 24.97
CA GLN A 108 4.86 -24.15 26.40
C GLN A 108 3.85 -23.04 26.71
N ARG A 109 4.07 -21.82 26.21
CA ARG A 109 3.10 -20.71 26.35
C ARG A 109 1.76 -21.08 25.73
N LEU A 110 1.76 -21.67 24.53
CA LEU A 110 0.55 -22.02 23.78
C LEU A 110 -0.33 -23.00 24.57
N ALA A 111 0.27 -23.98 25.24
CA ALA A 111 -0.45 -24.92 26.10
C ALA A 111 -1.17 -24.19 27.24
N ILE A 112 -0.47 -23.28 27.93
CA ILE A 112 -1.03 -22.52 29.05
C ILE A 112 -2.14 -21.57 28.61
N VAL A 113 -1.93 -20.78 27.55
CA VAL A 113 -2.95 -19.80 27.11
C VAL A 113 -4.22 -20.48 26.60
N ARG A 114 -4.12 -21.71 26.06
CA ARG A 114 -5.28 -22.55 25.73
C ARG A 114 -6.02 -23.04 26.97
N GLU A 115 -5.30 -23.47 28.01
CA GLU A 115 -5.89 -23.85 29.30
C GLU A 115 -6.65 -22.68 29.94
N LEU A 116 -6.04 -21.48 29.89
CA LEU A 116 -6.65 -20.24 30.37
C LEU A 116 -7.79 -19.72 29.49
N ARG A 117 -7.97 -20.31 28.29
CA ARG A 117 -8.89 -19.83 27.24
C ARG A 117 -8.65 -18.36 26.86
N ASP A 118 -7.41 -17.91 26.94
CA ASP A 118 -6.98 -16.58 26.51
C ASP A 118 -6.76 -16.60 25.00
N ARG A 119 -7.86 -16.38 24.26
CA ARG A 119 -7.87 -16.46 22.80
C ARG A 119 -6.96 -15.42 22.15
N GLN A 120 -6.83 -14.26 22.78
CA GLN A 120 -5.97 -13.17 22.30
C GLN A 120 -4.50 -13.57 22.38
N ALA A 121 -4.07 -14.08 23.54
CA ALA A 121 -2.71 -14.55 23.74
C ALA A 121 -2.39 -15.82 22.92
N GLU A 122 -3.38 -16.68 22.68
CA GLU A 122 -3.26 -17.82 21.77
C GLU A 122 -2.95 -17.36 20.34
N GLY A 123 -3.72 -16.41 19.80
CA GLY A 123 -3.48 -15.85 18.48
C GLY A 123 -2.10 -15.22 18.33
N GLN A 124 -1.65 -14.45 19.33
CA GLN A 124 -0.30 -13.89 19.34
C GLN A 124 0.79 -14.98 19.34
N THR A 125 0.62 -16.00 20.18
CA THR A 125 1.61 -17.09 20.31
C THR A 125 1.69 -17.91 19.02
N LEU A 126 0.56 -18.18 18.37
CA LEU A 126 0.51 -18.85 17.07
C LEU A 126 1.19 -18.02 15.97
N GLY A 127 1.03 -16.70 15.95
CA GLY A 127 1.74 -15.83 15.01
C GLY A 127 3.26 -15.86 15.21
N ASN A 128 3.71 -15.86 16.47
CA ASN A 128 5.12 -15.99 16.82
C ASN A 128 5.70 -17.36 16.42
N LEU A 129 4.96 -18.45 16.67
CA LEU A 129 5.31 -19.79 16.18
C LEU A 129 5.40 -19.83 14.65
N GLY A 130 4.43 -19.22 13.97
CA GLY A 130 4.41 -19.13 12.52
C GLY A 130 5.66 -18.47 11.96
N ALA A 131 6.08 -17.36 12.54
CA ALA A 131 7.32 -16.69 12.18
C ALA A 131 8.57 -17.55 12.48
N ALA A 132 8.67 -18.15 13.67
CA ALA A 132 9.83 -18.98 14.02
C ALA A 132 9.95 -20.24 13.14
N TYR A 133 8.83 -20.91 12.84
CA TYR A 133 8.84 -22.04 11.90
C TYR A 133 9.25 -21.62 10.49
N TYR A 134 8.89 -20.41 10.05
CA TYR A 134 9.32 -19.89 8.75
C TYR A 134 10.84 -19.75 8.66
N TYR A 135 11.50 -19.22 9.70
CA TYR A 135 12.96 -19.07 9.74
C TYR A 135 13.71 -20.40 9.86
N LEU A 136 13.11 -21.42 10.46
CA LEU A 136 13.61 -22.80 10.42
C LEU A 136 13.30 -23.54 9.09
N GLU A 137 12.73 -22.85 8.10
CA GLU A 137 12.31 -23.42 6.82
C GLU A 137 11.22 -24.52 6.95
N GLU A 138 10.55 -24.59 8.10
CA GLU A 138 9.43 -25.50 8.36
C GLU A 138 8.10 -24.90 7.88
N TYR A 139 8.02 -24.55 6.59
CA TYR A 139 6.93 -23.74 6.02
C TYR A 139 5.53 -24.34 6.23
N THR A 140 5.39 -25.66 6.24
CA THR A 140 4.09 -26.32 6.51
C THR A 140 3.59 -26.03 7.92
N LYS A 141 4.47 -26.09 8.93
CA LYS A 141 4.11 -25.76 10.32
C LYS A 141 3.86 -24.25 10.49
N ALA A 142 4.61 -23.42 9.76
CA ALA A 142 4.35 -21.99 9.72
C ALA A 142 2.93 -21.67 9.22
N ILE A 143 2.52 -22.31 8.11
CA ILE A 143 1.17 -22.20 7.53
C ILE A 143 0.11 -22.68 8.52
N GLU A 144 0.30 -23.84 9.16
CA GLU A 144 -0.64 -24.37 10.16
C GLU A 144 -0.85 -23.39 11.33
N ALA A 145 0.23 -22.84 11.87
CA ALA A 145 0.18 -21.90 12.99
C ALA A 145 -0.51 -20.58 12.58
N CYS A 146 -0.13 -20.01 11.43
CA CYS A 146 -0.71 -18.75 10.96
C CYS A 146 -2.17 -18.90 10.52
N THR A 147 -2.58 -20.07 10.03
CA THR A 147 -4.00 -20.37 9.72
C THR A 147 -4.84 -20.40 10.99
N GLN A 148 -4.33 -21.01 12.08
CA GLN A 148 -4.99 -20.96 13.38
C GLN A 148 -5.06 -19.52 13.94
N GLN A 149 -3.99 -18.73 13.79
CA GLN A 149 -3.99 -17.31 14.14
C GLN A 149 -5.06 -16.54 13.35
N GLN A 150 -5.18 -16.78 12.04
CA GLN A 150 -6.19 -16.13 11.20
C GLN A 150 -7.61 -16.48 11.65
N ALA A 151 -7.89 -17.73 12.00
CA ALA A 151 -9.18 -18.14 12.53
C ALA A 151 -9.53 -17.40 13.83
N ILE A 152 -8.56 -17.24 14.74
CA ILE A 152 -8.72 -16.45 15.97
C ILE A 152 -8.92 -14.96 15.66
N ALA A 153 -8.20 -14.41 14.69
CA ALA A 153 -8.37 -13.01 14.28
C ALA A 153 -9.80 -12.74 13.81
N LEU A 154 -10.40 -13.68 13.08
CA LEU A 154 -11.80 -13.60 12.65
C LEU A 154 -12.77 -13.71 13.85
N GLU A 155 -12.52 -14.64 14.77
CA GLU A 155 -13.32 -14.82 15.99
C GLU A 155 -13.36 -13.53 16.84
N LEU A 156 -12.21 -12.87 16.99
CA LEU A 156 -12.06 -11.67 17.82
C LEU A 156 -12.30 -10.34 17.08
N GLN A 157 -12.47 -10.39 15.75
CA GLN A 157 -12.44 -9.20 14.89
C GLN A 157 -11.17 -8.35 15.09
N ASP A 158 -10.03 -9.00 15.32
CA ASP A 158 -8.75 -8.36 15.60
C ASP A 158 -7.96 -8.16 14.30
N ASN A 159 -7.95 -6.91 13.81
CA ASN A 159 -7.22 -6.55 12.59
C ASN A 159 -5.70 -6.70 12.71
N ARG A 160 -5.11 -6.56 13.90
CA ARG A 160 -3.66 -6.73 14.08
C ARG A 160 -3.25 -8.18 13.91
N LEU A 161 -4.02 -9.10 14.51
CA LEU A 161 -3.81 -10.53 14.32
C LEU A 161 -4.07 -10.95 12.86
N ARG A 162 -5.11 -10.40 12.22
CA ARG A 162 -5.43 -10.66 10.80
C ARG A 162 -4.27 -10.24 9.89
N ILE A 163 -3.75 -9.03 10.07
CA ILE A 163 -2.61 -8.50 9.29
C ILE A 163 -1.38 -9.39 9.44
N ALA A 164 -1.01 -9.72 10.69
CA ALA A 164 0.16 -10.56 10.95
C ALA A 164 0.03 -11.96 10.33
N ALA A 165 -1.14 -12.59 10.47
CA ALA A 165 -1.41 -13.92 9.91
C ALA A 165 -1.30 -13.92 8.39
N VAL A 166 -2.00 -12.99 7.71
CA VAL A 166 -2.00 -12.89 6.24
C VAL A 166 -0.60 -12.64 5.70
N LYS A 167 0.17 -11.75 6.34
CA LYS A 167 1.56 -11.48 5.96
C LYS A 167 2.43 -12.74 6.05
N ASN A 168 2.37 -13.46 7.17
CA ASN A 168 3.17 -14.65 7.39
C ASN A 168 2.74 -15.82 6.48
N LEU A 169 1.44 -15.96 6.21
CA LEU A 169 0.91 -16.95 5.27
C LEU A 169 1.42 -16.70 3.85
N ARG A 170 1.40 -15.45 3.37
CA ARG A 170 1.96 -15.11 2.06
C ARG A 170 3.44 -15.49 1.97
N LEU A 171 4.23 -15.13 2.98
CA LEU A 171 5.66 -15.47 3.03
C LEU A 171 5.88 -16.99 2.99
N ALA A 172 5.19 -17.74 3.84
CA ALA A 172 5.35 -19.19 3.92
C ALA A 172 4.91 -19.91 2.63
N TYR A 173 3.79 -19.52 2.02
CA TYR A 173 3.35 -20.09 0.74
C TYR A 173 4.29 -19.74 -0.41
N THR A 174 4.85 -18.53 -0.42
CA THR A 174 5.86 -18.11 -1.40
C THR A 174 7.11 -18.98 -1.28
N SER A 175 7.64 -19.16 -0.07
CA SER A 175 8.82 -20.00 0.17
C SER A 175 8.58 -21.49 -0.10
N LEU A 176 7.35 -21.97 0.06
CA LEU A 176 6.95 -23.33 -0.33
C LEU A 176 6.79 -23.50 -1.86
N GLY A 177 6.83 -22.40 -2.63
CA GLY A 177 6.62 -22.41 -4.08
C GLY A 177 5.14 -22.50 -4.50
N ASN A 178 4.19 -22.39 -3.56
CA ASN A 178 2.77 -22.38 -3.85
C ASN A 178 2.29 -20.95 -4.18
N LEU A 179 2.62 -20.50 -5.39
CA LEU A 179 2.35 -19.14 -5.85
C LEU A 179 0.86 -18.81 -5.94
N THR A 180 -0.01 -19.80 -6.14
CA THR A 180 -1.46 -19.60 -6.17
C THR A 180 -1.96 -19.12 -4.82
N GLN A 181 -1.64 -19.85 -3.74
CA GLN A 181 -2.04 -19.44 -2.39
C GLN A 181 -1.34 -18.14 -1.97
N ALA A 182 -0.07 -17.95 -2.32
CA ALA A 182 0.61 -16.69 -2.05
C ALA A 182 -0.12 -15.49 -2.68
N LYS A 183 -0.60 -15.62 -3.92
CA LYS A 183 -1.40 -14.59 -4.60
C LYS A 183 -2.75 -14.37 -3.92
N ASP A 184 -3.41 -15.42 -3.43
CA ASP A 184 -4.65 -15.29 -2.66
C ASP A 184 -4.43 -14.45 -1.38
N TYR A 185 -3.32 -14.68 -0.67
CA TYR A 185 -2.98 -13.88 0.52
C TYR A 185 -2.53 -12.46 0.16
N GLN A 186 -1.86 -12.25 -0.98
CA GLN A 186 -1.58 -10.90 -1.50
C GLN A 186 -2.86 -10.11 -1.74
N GLN A 187 -3.88 -10.74 -2.34
CA GLN A 187 -5.20 -10.11 -2.52
C GLN A 187 -5.89 -9.80 -1.19
N GLN A 188 -5.73 -10.65 -0.18
CA GLN A 188 -6.22 -10.34 1.17
C GLN A 188 -5.48 -9.14 1.80
N GLN A 189 -4.17 -8.98 1.59
CA GLN A 189 -3.44 -7.79 2.07
C GLN A 189 -3.94 -6.52 1.38
N ILE A 190 -4.17 -6.56 0.06
CA ILE A 190 -4.74 -5.44 -0.71
C ILE A 190 -6.12 -5.08 -0.17
N LEU A 191 -6.96 -6.08 0.09
CA LEU A 191 -8.29 -5.86 0.67
C LEU A 191 -8.21 -5.18 2.04
N ILE A 192 -7.31 -5.63 2.92
CA ILE A 192 -7.10 -4.99 4.23
C ILE A 192 -6.62 -3.55 4.06
N ALA A 193 -5.65 -3.31 3.17
CA ALA A 193 -5.16 -1.96 2.90
C ALA A 193 -6.30 -1.04 2.41
N ARG A 194 -7.15 -1.54 1.50
CA ARG A 194 -8.34 -0.83 1.03
C ARG A 194 -9.33 -0.54 2.16
N GLU A 195 -9.65 -1.51 3.01
CA GLU A 195 -10.51 -1.32 4.18
C GLU A 195 -9.97 -0.20 5.09
N MET A 196 -8.66 -0.16 5.32
CA MET A 196 -8.01 0.86 6.15
C MET A 196 -8.05 2.27 5.53
N LEU A 197 -7.83 2.38 4.21
CA LEU A 197 -7.93 3.65 3.48
C LEU A 197 -9.35 4.21 3.52
N LEU A 198 -10.36 3.35 3.31
CA LEU A 198 -11.76 3.75 3.34
C LEU A 198 -12.24 4.16 4.73
N ALA A 199 -11.64 3.59 5.78
CA ALA A 199 -11.93 3.98 7.17
C ALA A 199 -11.30 5.32 7.58
N GLY A 200 -10.53 5.99 6.70
CA GLY A 200 -9.85 7.25 7.01
C GLY A 200 -8.74 7.11 8.06
N SER A 201 -8.17 5.91 8.21
CA SER A 201 -7.22 5.59 9.28
C SER A 201 -5.81 6.15 9.04
N SER A 202 -5.48 6.53 7.81
CA SER A 202 -4.21 7.13 7.40
C SER A 202 -4.39 7.76 6.01
N ASP A 203 -3.88 8.97 5.81
CA ASP A 203 -3.77 9.59 4.47
C ASP A 203 -2.56 9.04 3.68
N ASP A 204 -1.74 8.19 4.30
CA ASP A 204 -0.51 7.66 3.72
C ASP A 204 -0.65 6.17 3.39
N PHE A 205 -0.83 5.88 2.09
CA PHE A 205 -0.88 4.53 1.54
C PHE A 205 0.42 3.76 1.77
N THR A 206 1.58 4.42 1.74
CA THR A 206 2.87 3.74 1.90
C THR A 206 3.01 3.13 3.29
N ASN A 207 2.55 3.84 4.33
CA ASN A 207 2.52 3.30 5.70
C ASN A 207 1.56 2.12 5.83
N ILE A 208 0.39 2.19 5.19
CA ILE A 208 -0.58 1.08 5.18
C ILE A 208 0.04 -0.13 4.46
N ALA A 209 0.62 0.07 3.27
CA ALA A 209 1.28 -0.99 2.50
C ALA A 209 2.38 -1.68 3.32
N GLN A 210 3.25 -0.90 3.99
CA GLN A 210 4.29 -1.45 4.86
C GLN A 210 3.69 -2.25 6.04
N LEU A 211 2.62 -1.74 6.66
CA LEU A 211 1.94 -2.40 7.78
C LEU A 211 1.37 -3.76 7.36
N VAL A 212 0.67 -3.80 6.22
CA VAL A 212 0.07 -5.05 5.72
C VAL A 212 1.11 -5.97 5.06
N GLY A 213 2.31 -5.47 4.77
CA GLY A 213 3.39 -6.20 4.13
C GLY A 213 3.23 -6.31 2.61
N LEU A 214 2.71 -5.27 1.96
CA LEU A 214 2.71 -5.09 0.51
C LEU A 214 3.91 -4.27 0.05
N ASP A 215 4.47 -4.63 -1.09
CA ASP A 215 5.33 -3.75 -1.87
C ASP A 215 4.46 -2.91 -2.83
N PRO A 216 4.33 -1.59 -2.63
CA PRO A 216 3.47 -0.75 -3.47
C PRO A 216 3.97 -0.64 -4.92
N PHE A 217 5.18 -1.10 -5.24
CA PHE A 217 5.73 -1.07 -6.59
C PHE A 217 5.50 -2.36 -7.37
N GLU A 218 5.36 -3.50 -6.70
CA GLU A 218 5.27 -4.82 -7.33
C GLU A 218 3.92 -5.51 -7.08
N ASP A 219 3.28 -5.26 -5.94
CA ASP A 219 2.14 -6.07 -5.50
C ASP A 219 0.77 -5.54 -5.97
N LEU A 220 0.70 -4.43 -6.72
CA LEU A 220 -0.58 -3.76 -7.04
C LEU A 220 -1.18 -4.17 -8.40
N ALA A 221 -0.54 -5.08 -9.11
CA ALA A 221 -1.06 -5.71 -10.31
C ALA A 221 -2.46 -6.32 -10.09
N GLY A 222 -3.46 -5.85 -10.86
CA GLY A 222 -4.85 -6.31 -10.77
C GLY A 222 -5.54 -5.99 -9.44
N ALA A 223 -4.96 -5.11 -8.62
CA ALA A 223 -5.51 -4.74 -7.32
C ALA A 223 -6.86 -4.00 -7.47
N ASN A 224 -7.80 -4.29 -6.57
CA ASN A 224 -8.98 -3.43 -6.40
C ASN A 224 -8.66 -2.33 -5.39
N LEU A 225 -8.48 -1.12 -5.88
CA LEU A 225 -8.23 0.12 -5.15
C LEU A 225 -9.32 1.18 -5.44
N SER A 226 -10.47 0.76 -5.98
CA SER A 226 -11.56 1.67 -6.33
C SER A 226 -12.03 2.49 -5.13
N GLN A 227 -12.34 3.77 -5.38
CA GLN A 227 -12.92 4.74 -4.45
C GLN A 227 -12.02 5.12 -3.26
N VAL A 228 -10.77 4.66 -3.21
CA VAL A 228 -9.87 5.00 -2.09
C VAL A 228 -9.22 6.37 -2.30
N ASN A 229 -8.70 6.95 -1.23
CA ASN A 229 -7.91 8.17 -1.30
C ASN A 229 -6.41 7.82 -1.40
N LEU A 230 -5.82 8.09 -2.56
CA LEU A 230 -4.39 7.96 -2.86
C LEU A 230 -3.76 9.34 -3.17
N THR A 231 -4.32 10.41 -2.63
CA THR A 231 -3.80 11.76 -2.79
C THR A 231 -2.33 11.81 -2.35
N ARG A 232 -1.46 12.40 -3.17
CA ARG A 232 0.00 12.54 -2.90
C ARG A 232 0.75 11.22 -2.67
N CYS A 233 0.20 10.08 -3.08
CA CYS A 233 0.93 8.82 -2.95
C CYS A 233 2.18 8.78 -3.84
N ALA A 234 3.22 8.10 -3.36
CA ALA A 234 4.46 7.87 -4.10
C ALA A 234 4.41 6.50 -4.79
N LEU A 235 3.94 6.47 -6.05
CA LEU A 235 3.78 5.26 -6.87
C LEU A 235 4.64 5.31 -8.13
N ARG A 236 5.79 5.96 -8.05
CA ARG A 236 6.73 6.10 -9.17
C ARG A 236 7.22 4.71 -9.60
N GLY A 237 6.95 4.34 -10.86
CA GLY A 237 7.35 3.06 -11.42
C GLY A 237 6.54 1.86 -10.93
N ALA A 238 5.45 2.09 -10.18
CA ALA A 238 4.62 1.00 -9.68
C ALA A 238 3.94 0.22 -10.81
N ASP A 239 3.80 -1.10 -10.63
CA ASP A 239 2.98 -1.95 -11.49
C ASP A 239 1.55 -2.02 -10.98
N LEU A 240 0.65 -1.40 -11.74
CA LEU A 240 -0.79 -1.29 -11.54
C LEU A 240 -1.54 -1.85 -12.76
N HIS A 241 -0.91 -2.74 -13.54
CA HIS A 241 -1.56 -3.31 -14.72
C HIS A 241 -2.88 -3.98 -14.34
N GLY A 242 -3.95 -3.68 -15.08
CA GLY A 242 -5.29 -4.23 -14.83
C GLY A 242 -5.89 -3.87 -13.47
N ALA A 243 -5.30 -2.96 -12.69
CA ALA A 243 -5.85 -2.55 -11.41
C ALA A 243 -7.17 -1.78 -11.59
N ASP A 244 -8.10 -1.97 -10.65
CA ASP A 244 -9.33 -1.18 -10.56
C ASP A 244 -9.10 0.01 -9.62
N LEU A 245 -8.99 1.19 -10.21
CA LEU A 245 -8.80 2.50 -9.59
C LEU A 245 -10.01 3.40 -9.86
N SER A 246 -11.18 2.85 -10.20
CA SER A 246 -12.38 3.63 -10.49
C SER A 246 -12.79 4.54 -9.31
N GLY A 247 -13.04 5.81 -9.61
CA GLY A 247 -13.37 6.88 -8.66
C GLY A 247 -12.33 7.11 -7.56
N THR A 248 -11.10 6.65 -7.74
CA THR A 248 -10.01 6.88 -6.78
C THR A 248 -9.59 8.35 -6.84
N ASN A 249 -9.28 8.93 -5.68
CA ASN A 249 -8.61 10.23 -5.63
C ASN A 249 -7.09 10.04 -5.71
N LEU A 250 -6.51 10.31 -6.87
CA LEU A 250 -5.08 10.30 -7.18
C LEU A 250 -4.53 11.73 -7.36
N SER A 251 -5.21 12.74 -6.81
CA SER A 251 -4.74 14.12 -6.94
C SER A 251 -3.34 14.27 -6.34
N PHE A 252 -2.47 15.01 -7.03
CA PHE A 252 -1.05 15.17 -6.68
C PHE A 252 -0.24 13.86 -6.55
N ALA A 253 -0.74 12.71 -7.00
CA ALA A 253 0.00 11.45 -6.93
C ALA A 253 1.24 11.47 -7.85
N GLU A 254 2.30 10.79 -7.43
CA GLU A 254 3.51 10.60 -8.21
C GLU A 254 3.46 9.25 -8.93
N LEU A 255 3.02 9.24 -10.20
CA LEU A 255 2.84 8.03 -11.04
C LEU A 255 3.85 7.96 -12.19
N LYS A 256 4.94 8.71 -12.09
CA LYS A 256 5.98 8.77 -13.12
C LYS A 256 6.54 7.37 -13.43
N ASN A 257 6.61 7.02 -14.72
CA ASN A 257 7.00 5.70 -15.22
C ASN A 257 6.14 4.52 -14.72
N ALA A 258 4.99 4.75 -14.07
CA ALA A 258 4.14 3.64 -13.61
C ALA A 258 3.51 2.88 -14.79
N ASN A 259 3.23 1.60 -14.57
CA ASN A 259 2.54 0.74 -15.53
C ASN A 259 1.05 0.61 -15.14
N LEU A 260 0.17 1.22 -15.91
CA LEU A 260 -1.29 1.17 -15.74
C LEU A 260 -1.98 0.59 -16.97
N VAL A 261 -1.30 -0.30 -17.70
CA VAL A 261 -1.86 -0.98 -18.87
C VAL A 261 -3.13 -1.72 -18.49
N TYR A 262 -4.21 -1.50 -19.23
CA TYR A 262 -5.56 -2.04 -18.96
C TYR A 262 -6.16 -1.72 -17.58
N ALA A 263 -5.60 -0.77 -16.83
CA ALA A 263 -6.18 -0.35 -15.56
C ALA A 263 -7.52 0.37 -15.79
N ASN A 264 -8.44 0.25 -14.83
CA ASN A 264 -9.70 0.97 -14.83
C ASN A 264 -9.60 2.18 -13.92
N LEU A 265 -9.56 3.39 -14.46
CA LEU A 265 -9.57 4.67 -13.75
C LEU A 265 -10.82 5.49 -14.09
N ASP A 266 -11.94 4.83 -14.41
CA ASP A 266 -13.24 5.48 -14.65
C ASP A 266 -13.59 6.45 -13.51
N GLY A 267 -13.86 7.71 -13.85
CA GLY A 267 -14.20 8.77 -12.90
C GLY A 267 -13.11 9.12 -11.87
N ALA A 268 -11.86 8.65 -12.03
CA ALA A 268 -10.79 8.96 -11.09
C ALA A 268 -10.37 10.44 -11.13
N ASP A 269 -9.97 10.99 -9.99
CA ASP A 269 -9.39 12.34 -9.89
C ASP A 269 -7.87 12.25 -9.93
N LEU A 270 -7.26 12.70 -11.03
CA LEU A 270 -5.82 12.75 -11.27
C LEU A 270 -5.32 14.21 -11.32
N THR A 271 -6.07 15.14 -10.74
CA THR A 271 -5.74 16.57 -10.77
C THR A 271 -4.34 16.83 -10.19
N PHE A 272 -3.49 17.54 -10.93
CA PHE A 272 -2.07 17.78 -10.59
C PHE A 272 -1.16 16.54 -10.47
N ALA A 273 -1.60 15.33 -10.84
CA ALA A 273 -0.77 14.14 -10.77
C ALA A 273 0.43 14.20 -11.75
N ASP A 274 1.59 13.66 -11.34
CA ASP A 274 2.71 13.46 -12.27
C ASP A 274 2.59 12.09 -12.93
N LEU A 275 2.13 12.08 -14.18
CA LEU A 275 1.95 10.92 -15.05
C LEU A 275 3.05 10.88 -16.14
N SER A 276 4.19 11.54 -15.92
CA SER A 276 5.22 11.60 -16.95
C SER A 276 5.76 10.21 -17.26
N ARG A 277 5.81 9.85 -18.54
CA ARG A 277 6.25 8.52 -19.03
C ARG A 277 5.43 7.35 -18.48
N VAL A 278 4.21 7.60 -17.98
CA VAL A 278 3.30 6.52 -17.59
C VAL A 278 2.92 5.68 -18.81
N ASN A 279 2.63 4.39 -18.61
CA ASN A 279 2.02 3.55 -19.61
C ASN A 279 0.55 3.28 -19.26
N LEU A 280 -0.39 3.88 -19.98
CA LEU A 280 -1.84 3.72 -19.83
C LEU A 280 -2.45 3.01 -21.06
N SER A 281 -1.65 2.22 -21.79
CA SER A 281 -2.15 1.57 -23.01
C SER A 281 -3.39 0.71 -22.71
N GLY A 282 -4.47 0.96 -23.45
CA GLY A 282 -5.75 0.29 -23.26
C GLY A 282 -6.45 0.51 -21.91
N ALA A 283 -5.97 1.44 -21.08
CA ALA A 283 -6.63 1.79 -19.83
C ALA A 283 -7.97 2.51 -20.07
N ASN A 284 -8.87 2.40 -19.10
CA ASN A 284 -10.14 3.14 -19.09
C ASN A 284 -10.03 4.38 -18.19
N LEU A 285 -10.14 5.58 -18.75
CA LEU A 285 -10.19 6.87 -18.05
C LEU A 285 -11.44 7.65 -18.46
N GLU A 286 -12.54 6.94 -18.75
CA GLU A 286 -13.82 7.58 -18.98
C GLU A 286 -14.20 8.48 -17.80
N GLU A 287 -14.68 9.69 -18.09
CA GLU A 287 -15.08 10.70 -17.08
C GLU A 287 -14.00 11.09 -16.05
N ALA A 288 -12.74 10.67 -16.22
CA ALA A 288 -11.66 11.02 -15.30
C ALA A 288 -11.30 12.52 -15.37
N CYS A 289 -10.82 13.06 -14.25
CA CYS A 289 -10.36 14.45 -14.15
C CYS A 289 -8.83 14.53 -14.14
N LEU A 290 -8.21 15.03 -15.21
CA LEU A 290 -6.75 15.14 -15.35
C LEU A 290 -6.27 16.60 -15.39
N ILE A 291 -7.04 17.54 -14.85
CA ILE A 291 -6.74 18.97 -14.87
C ILE A 291 -5.33 19.21 -14.30
N ASN A 292 -4.50 19.94 -15.03
CA ASN A 292 -3.12 20.27 -14.64
C ASN A 292 -2.20 19.08 -14.34
N ALA A 293 -2.59 17.85 -14.70
CA ALA A 293 -1.68 16.72 -14.66
C ALA A 293 -0.50 16.88 -15.63
N ASN A 294 0.52 16.04 -15.47
CA ASN A 294 1.68 16.01 -16.35
C ASN A 294 1.78 14.67 -17.08
N LEU A 295 1.36 14.60 -18.34
CA LEU A 295 1.42 13.41 -19.20
C LEU A 295 2.55 13.52 -20.23
N ARG A 296 3.62 14.26 -19.93
CA ARG A 296 4.78 14.37 -20.81
C ARG A 296 5.36 12.99 -21.12
N ASP A 297 5.60 12.74 -22.41
CA ASP A 297 6.21 11.49 -22.91
C ASP A 297 5.41 10.22 -22.49
N ALA A 298 4.12 10.33 -22.16
CA ALA A 298 3.28 9.19 -21.76
C ALA A 298 2.88 8.29 -22.95
N ILE A 299 2.68 7.00 -22.68
CA ILE A 299 2.16 6.01 -23.63
C ILE A 299 0.68 5.81 -23.33
N LEU A 300 -0.18 6.29 -24.21
CA LEU A 300 -1.64 6.38 -24.07
C LEU A 300 -2.36 5.67 -25.25
N VAL A 301 -1.74 4.62 -25.79
CA VAL A 301 -2.19 3.93 -26.99
C VAL A 301 -3.50 3.21 -26.73
N GLY A 302 -4.54 3.51 -27.51
CA GLY A 302 -5.86 2.90 -27.38
C GLY A 302 -6.57 3.18 -26.05
N THR A 303 -6.10 4.16 -25.26
CA THR A 303 -6.70 4.53 -23.99
C THR A 303 -8.08 5.15 -24.20
N ASN A 304 -9.03 4.81 -23.33
CA ASN A 304 -10.35 5.44 -23.33
C ASN A 304 -10.34 6.70 -22.46
N PHE A 305 -10.51 7.87 -23.07
CA PHE A 305 -10.67 9.17 -22.43
C PHE A 305 -12.04 9.79 -22.73
N SER A 306 -13.05 8.99 -23.10
CA SER A 306 -14.38 9.53 -23.39
C SER A 306 -14.88 10.38 -22.23
N ARG A 307 -15.35 11.60 -22.54
CA ARG A 307 -15.87 12.57 -21.55
C ARG A 307 -14.86 13.01 -20.46
N ALA A 308 -13.58 12.65 -20.55
CA ALA A 308 -12.57 13.04 -19.57
C ALA A 308 -12.25 14.54 -19.62
N ASP A 309 -11.82 15.11 -18.50
CA ASP A 309 -11.27 16.47 -18.44
C ASP A 309 -9.73 16.44 -18.61
N LEU A 310 -9.28 16.78 -19.80
CA LEU A 310 -7.89 16.77 -20.24
C LEU A 310 -7.34 18.19 -20.43
N ARG A 311 -7.75 19.15 -19.59
CA ARG A 311 -7.14 20.48 -19.52
C ARG A 311 -5.75 20.40 -18.89
N THR A 312 -4.81 19.82 -19.63
CA THR A 312 -3.57 19.25 -19.10
C THR A 312 -2.42 19.30 -20.10
N LYS A 313 -1.23 18.87 -19.66
CA LYS A 313 0.01 18.87 -20.48
C LYS A 313 0.32 17.47 -20.98
N MET A 314 0.36 17.27 -22.29
CA MET A 314 0.63 16.01 -22.98
C MET A 314 1.71 16.13 -24.10
N PRO A 315 2.82 16.88 -23.92
CA PRO A 315 3.79 17.04 -24.99
C PRO A 315 4.47 15.71 -25.31
N ARG A 316 4.55 15.37 -26.60
CA ARG A 316 5.11 14.11 -27.14
C ARG A 316 4.47 12.83 -26.58
N ALA A 317 3.27 12.91 -26.02
CA ALA A 317 2.53 11.72 -25.62
C ALA A 317 2.06 10.93 -26.86
N ASP A 318 1.97 9.61 -26.75
CA ASP A 318 1.43 8.75 -27.80
C ASP A 318 -0.01 8.33 -27.48
N LEU A 319 -0.97 9.03 -28.07
CA LEU A 319 -2.41 8.76 -27.98
C LEU A 319 -2.94 8.04 -29.24
N SER A 320 -2.10 7.29 -29.94
CA SER A 320 -2.55 6.63 -31.17
C SER A 320 -3.72 5.67 -30.89
N GLY A 321 -4.79 5.82 -31.68
CA GLY A 321 -6.02 5.04 -31.52
C GLY A 321 -6.82 5.31 -30.23
N ALA A 322 -6.47 6.33 -29.44
CA ALA A 322 -7.21 6.67 -28.22
C ALA A 322 -8.64 7.15 -28.53
N ASN A 323 -9.58 6.85 -27.64
CA ASN A 323 -10.93 7.39 -27.68
C ASN A 323 -10.99 8.67 -26.83
N LEU A 324 -11.07 9.83 -27.46
CA LEU A 324 -11.19 11.16 -26.84
C LEU A 324 -12.57 11.77 -27.10
N SER A 325 -13.57 10.94 -27.45
CA SER A 325 -14.89 11.44 -27.81
C SER A 325 -15.51 12.24 -26.65
N ARG A 326 -15.98 13.44 -26.96
CA ARG A 326 -16.55 14.40 -25.99
C ARG A 326 -15.62 14.79 -24.83
N ALA A 327 -14.32 14.53 -24.92
CA ALA A 327 -13.36 14.95 -23.91
C ALA A 327 -13.17 16.47 -23.94
N ASN A 328 -12.86 17.06 -22.78
CA ASN A 328 -12.54 18.48 -22.65
C ASN A 328 -11.02 18.68 -22.72
N LEU A 329 -10.52 19.10 -23.88
CA LEU A 329 -9.13 19.48 -24.13
C LEU A 329 -8.93 21.01 -24.23
N THR A 330 -9.83 21.82 -23.66
CA THR A 330 -9.74 23.28 -23.74
C THR A 330 -8.41 23.76 -23.16
N SER A 331 -7.63 24.54 -23.91
CA SER A 331 -6.30 24.99 -23.50
C SER A 331 -5.30 23.87 -23.17
N ALA A 332 -5.53 22.65 -23.64
CA ALA A 332 -4.58 21.56 -23.49
C ALA A 332 -3.28 21.84 -24.26
N TYR A 333 -2.16 21.35 -23.73
CA TYR A 333 -0.83 21.54 -24.32
C TYR A 333 -0.30 20.21 -24.87
N LEU A 334 -0.42 19.99 -26.18
CA LEU A 334 -0.14 18.72 -26.85
C LEU A 334 0.98 18.78 -27.92
N PRO A 335 1.98 19.68 -27.86
CA PRO A 335 2.89 19.80 -28.99
C PRO A 335 3.64 18.49 -29.26
N LYS A 336 3.69 18.13 -30.54
CA LYS A 336 4.31 16.89 -31.05
C LYS A 336 3.69 15.60 -30.49
N ALA A 337 2.49 15.64 -29.92
CA ALA A 337 1.77 14.43 -29.53
C ALA A 337 1.35 13.63 -30.76
N ASN A 338 1.24 12.30 -30.60
CA ASN A 338 0.73 11.42 -31.64
C ASN A 338 -0.74 11.09 -31.37
N LEU A 339 -1.65 11.60 -32.20
CA LEU A 339 -3.09 11.32 -32.15
C LEU A 339 -3.54 10.57 -33.42
N SER A 340 -2.64 9.85 -34.09
CA SER A 340 -3.01 9.11 -35.29
C SER A 340 -4.13 8.10 -34.99
N LYS A 341 -5.16 8.06 -35.83
CA LYS A 341 -6.34 7.19 -35.67
C LYS A 341 -7.16 7.42 -34.38
N ALA A 342 -6.89 8.48 -33.62
CA ALA A 342 -7.66 8.78 -32.42
C ALA A 342 -9.07 9.28 -32.78
N ASP A 343 -10.04 9.01 -31.91
CA ASP A 343 -11.40 9.54 -32.03
C ASP A 343 -11.59 10.76 -31.13
N LEU A 344 -11.56 11.96 -31.70
CA LEU A 344 -11.83 13.24 -31.04
C LEU A 344 -13.25 13.74 -31.33
N SER A 345 -14.19 12.87 -31.69
CA SER A 345 -15.53 13.32 -32.06
C SER A 345 -16.24 14.06 -30.91
N GLY A 346 -16.70 15.29 -31.19
CA GLY A 346 -17.32 16.15 -30.19
C GLY A 346 -16.38 16.66 -29.09
N ALA A 347 -15.06 16.49 -29.21
CA ALA A 347 -14.11 16.97 -28.21
C ALA A 347 -14.00 18.51 -28.22
N GLY A 348 -13.84 19.10 -27.04
CA GLY A 348 -13.61 20.55 -26.89
C GLY A 348 -12.12 20.88 -26.95
N LEU A 349 -11.63 21.48 -28.02
CA LEU A 349 -10.20 21.78 -28.26
C LEU A 349 -9.93 23.29 -28.35
N ASN A 350 -10.87 24.11 -27.88
CA ASN A 350 -10.73 25.56 -27.91
C ASN A 350 -9.43 25.98 -27.20
N ASP A 351 -8.64 26.85 -27.83
CA ASP A 351 -7.35 27.35 -27.31
C ASP A 351 -6.27 26.28 -27.08
N ALA A 352 -6.44 25.05 -27.58
CA ALA A 352 -5.42 24.00 -27.44
C ALA A 352 -4.20 24.27 -28.34
N ASP A 353 -3.00 23.98 -27.81
CA ASP A 353 -1.76 23.96 -28.58
C ASP A 353 -1.55 22.55 -29.16
N MET A 354 -1.80 22.41 -30.46
CA MET A 354 -1.59 21.17 -31.23
C MET A 354 -0.43 21.31 -32.22
N SER A 355 0.55 22.16 -31.92
CA SER A 355 1.69 22.38 -32.81
C SER A 355 2.51 21.10 -33.03
N GLY A 356 2.72 20.73 -34.29
CA GLY A 356 3.45 19.51 -34.66
C GLY A 356 2.74 18.21 -34.32
N VAL A 357 1.45 18.23 -33.94
CA VAL A 357 0.69 17.01 -33.62
C VAL A 357 0.50 16.13 -34.87
N ASN A 358 0.57 14.82 -34.69
CA ASN A 358 0.17 13.87 -35.73
C ASN A 358 -1.31 13.49 -35.60
N LEU A 359 -2.15 13.95 -36.52
CA LEU A 359 -3.59 13.64 -36.62
C LEU A 359 -3.91 12.68 -37.79
N HIS A 360 -2.92 11.96 -38.33
CA HIS A 360 -3.15 11.07 -39.46
C HIS A 360 -4.31 10.10 -39.20
N CYS A 361 -5.33 10.11 -40.08
CA CYS A 361 -6.56 9.31 -39.94
C CYS A 361 -7.37 9.54 -38.63
N ALA A 362 -7.17 10.66 -37.92
CA ALA A 362 -7.93 10.98 -36.72
C ALA A 362 -9.36 11.46 -37.07
N ASN A 363 -10.32 11.21 -36.17
CA ASN A 363 -11.69 11.68 -36.31
C ASN A 363 -11.94 12.93 -35.45
N LEU A 364 -12.15 14.09 -36.06
CA LEU A 364 -12.47 15.36 -35.40
C LEU A 364 -13.89 15.85 -35.74
N LYS A 365 -14.81 14.95 -36.11
CA LYS A 365 -16.20 15.34 -36.39
C LYS A 365 -16.83 16.00 -35.16
N ASN A 366 -17.48 17.14 -35.37
CA ASN A 366 -18.13 17.94 -34.33
C ASN A 366 -17.21 18.47 -33.21
N ALA A 367 -15.88 18.38 -33.35
CA ALA A 367 -14.98 18.98 -32.39
C ALA A 367 -15.06 20.52 -32.40
N GLU A 368 -14.88 21.14 -31.23
CA GLU A 368 -14.81 22.60 -31.10
C GLU A 368 -13.36 23.07 -31.23
N LEU A 369 -13.04 23.81 -32.30
CA LEU A 369 -11.66 24.09 -32.71
C LEU A 369 -11.31 25.59 -32.67
N LYS A 370 -11.97 26.38 -31.82
CA LYS A 370 -11.77 27.83 -31.79
C LYS A 370 -10.38 28.16 -31.26
N ARG A 371 -9.57 28.87 -32.08
CA ARG A 371 -8.19 29.28 -31.75
C ARG A 371 -7.25 28.12 -31.41
N THR A 372 -7.54 26.92 -31.90
CA THR A 372 -6.63 25.77 -31.81
C THR A 372 -5.42 25.99 -32.72
N ASP A 373 -4.21 25.79 -32.21
CA ASP A 373 -2.98 25.92 -33.00
C ASP A 373 -2.62 24.61 -33.71
N PHE A 374 -2.73 24.59 -35.04
CA PHE A 374 -2.37 23.44 -35.89
C PHE A 374 -1.02 23.61 -36.61
N SER A 375 -0.16 24.53 -36.16
CA SER A 375 1.12 24.82 -36.79
C SER A 375 1.99 23.57 -36.92
N GLY A 376 2.32 23.18 -38.15
CA GLY A 376 3.13 21.98 -38.41
C GLY A 376 2.45 20.64 -38.09
N ALA A 377 1.14 20.62 -37.78
CA ALA A 377 0.40 19.38 -37.56
C ALA A 377 0.27 18.58 -38.87
N ASN A 378 0.44 17.25 -38.77
CA ASN A 378 0.12 16.32 -39.85
C ASN A 378 -1.37 16.00 -39.80
N VAL A 379 -2.14 16.38 -40.81
CA VAL A 379 -3.60 16.21 -40.86
C VAL A 379 -4.06 15.34 -42.03
N GLU A 380 -3.14 14.59 -42.63
CA GLU A 380 -3.45 13.70 -43.75
C GLU A 380 -4.53 12.69 -43.36
N ASN A 381 -5.62 12.63 -44.14
CA ASN A 381 -6.80 11.79 -43.91
C ASN A 381 -7.52 12.04 -42.57
N ALA A 382 -7.22 13.13 -41.86
CA ALA A 382 -7.99 13.52 -40.68
C ALA A 382 -9.39 13.97 -41.10
N LEU A 383 -10.43 13.45 -40.42
CA LEU A 383 -11.82 13.74 -40.71
C LEU A 383 -12.28 14.93 -39.87
N PHE A 384 -12.65 16.03 -40.52
CA PHE A 384 -13.27 17.18 -39.91
C PHE A 384 -14.76 17.22 -40.25
N GLY A 385 -15.61 17.63 -39.31
CA GLY A 385 -17.01 17.97 -39.61
C GLY A 385 -17.11 19.32 -40.32
N ALA A 386 -18.18 20.09 -40.06
CA ALA A 386 -18.35 21.46 -40.59
C ALA A 386 -17.25 22.47 -40.16
N GLY A 387 -16.27 22.04 -39.34
CA GLY A 387 -15.16 22.84 -38.86
C GLY A 387 -15.62 23.95 -37.92
N ILE A 388 -16.33 23.55 -36.85
CA ILE A 388 -16.85 24.46 -35.83
C ILE A 388 -15.67 25.19 -35.17
N GLY A 389 -15.67 26.53 -35.24
CA GLY A 389 -14.63 27.37 -34.64
C GLY A 389 -13.39 27.64 -35.50
N LEU A 390 -13.23 26.99 -36.66
CA LEU A 390 -12.12 27.25 -37.59
C LEU A 390 -12.40 28.46 -38.50
N SER A 391 -11.38 29.29 -38.72
CA SER A 391 -11.43 30.34 -39.76
C SER A 391 -11.43 29.72 -41.16
N GLN A 392 -11.93 30.46 -42.16
CA GLN A 392 -11.92 29.99 -43.56
C GLN A 392 -10.49 29.76 -44.08
N SER A 393 -9.53 30.60 -43.71
CA SER A 393 -8.13 30.42 -44.08
C SER A 393 -7.55 29.12 -43.53
N MET A 394 -7.83 28.81 -42.26
CA MET A 394 -7.36 27.57 -41.62
C MET A 394 -8.00 26.33 -42.27
N LYS A 395 -9.29 26.38 -42.62
CA LYS A 395 -9.96 25.29 -43.36
C LYS A 395 -9.27 24.99 -44.69
N VAL A 396 -8.93 26.02 -45.46
CA VAL A 396 -8.21 25.86 -46.75
C VAL A 396 -6.83 25.25 -46.53
N GLU A 397 -6.09 25.74 -45.54
CA GLU A 397 -4.76 25.23 -45.21
C GLU A 397 -4.78 23.76 -44.77
N LEU A 398 -5.73 23.38 -43.91
CA LEU A 398 -5.90 22.00 -43.45
C LEU A 398 -6.29 21.06 -44.61
N LYS A 399 -7.17 21.51 -45.53
CA LYS A 399 -7.50 20.76 -46.75
C LYS A 399 -6.28 20.54 -47.65
N GLN A 400 -5.45 21.57 -47.86
CA GLN A 400 -4.22 21.46 -48.65
C GLN A 400 -3.21 20.47 -48.04
N ARG A 401 -3.22 20.31 -46.71
CA ARG A 401 -2.42 19.33 -45.97
C ARG A 401 -3.05 17.93 -45.91
N GLY A 402 -4.13 17.66 -46.66
CA GLY A 402 -4.76 16.35 -46.76
C GLY A 402 -5.90 16.10 -45.77
N GLY A 403 -6.36 17.12 -45.03
CA GLY A 403 -7.54 17.02 -44.18
C GLY A 403 -8.83 16.92 -44.98
N ILE A 404 -9.73 16.03 -44.55
CA ILE A 404 -11.02 15.76 -45.19
C ILE A 404 -12.10 16.50 -44.41
N PHE A 405 -12.92 17.33 -45.07
CA PHE A 405 -14.05 18.01 -44.43
C PHE A 405 -15.34 17.47 -45.01
N GLU A 406 -16.31 17.11 -44.15
CA GLU A 406 -17.67 16.83 -44.60
C GLU A 406 -18.26 18.07 -45.30
N GLU A 407 -18.87 17.87 -46.46
CA GLU A 407 -19.67 18.90 -47.11
C GLU A 407 -20.95 19.09 -46.29
N GLY A 408 -21.14 20.28 -45.74
CA GLY A 408 -22.30 20.65 -44.92
C GLY A 408 -23.51 21.05 -45.73
#